data_AF-A0A8B6GDE8-F1
#
_entry.id   AF-A0A8B6GDE8-F1
#
_cell.length_a   1.000
_cell.length_b   1.000
_cell.length_c   1.000
_cell.angle_alpha   90.00
_cell.angle_beta   90.00
_cell.angle_gamma   90.00
#
_symmetry.space_group_name_H-M   'P 1'
#
loop_
_entity.id
_entity.type
_entity.pdbx_description
1 polymer ?
#
loop_
_entity_poly.entity_id
_entity_poly.type
_entity_poly.pdbx_seq_one_letter_code
_entity_poly.pdbx_strand_id
1 'polypeptide(L)'
;MPGSWGFSPKLSQWKEFITWWEKTSLDKSFHPLVPNNLATVWYSENRRLGNAGNMWTMWYIYFNWKFHKYVLYPNIQPKHQGFSHNWQEPGLNRYGHAGLQPTGPLVVKWLPDFDTLPSLPPIVLTNGTVLNELNGKMTV
;
A
#
# COMPACT_ATOMS: atom_id res chain seq x y z
N MET A 1 -2.42 -0.52 7.17
CA MET A 1 -2.15 -0.37 5.73
C MET A 1 -3.42 0.10 5.05
N PRO A 2 -3.44 1.33 4.52
CA PRO A 2 -4.59 1.85 3.78
C PRO A 2 -4.81 1.02 2.52
N GLY A 3 -6.06 0.86 2.11
CA GLY A 3 -6.40 0.23 0.84
C GLY A 3 -5.69 0.91 -0.34
N SER A 4 -5.67 0.23 -1.49
CA SER A 4 -5.13 0.73 -2.77
C SER A 4 -5.97 1.84 -3.40
N TRP A 5 -6.63 2.66 -2.59
CA TRP A 5 -7.42 3.79 -3.03
C TRP A 5 -6.48 4.88 -3.52
N GLY A 6 -6.61 5.26 -4.79
CA GLY A 6 -5.64 6.15 -5.47
C GLY A 6 -4.55 5.43 -6.26
N PHE A 7 -4.67 4.11 -6.45
CA PHE A 7 -3.79 3.37 -7.33
C PHE A 7 -4.03 3.75 -8.80
N SER A 8 -3.01 4.31 -9.45
CA SER A 8 -3.09 4.83 -10.83
C SER A 8 -1.86 4.40 -11.64
N PRO A 9 -1.81 3.14 -12.12
CA PRO A 9 -0.69 2.63 -12.89
C PRO A 9 -0.72 3.20 -14.32
N LYS A 10 0.45 3.26 -14.96
CA LYS A 10 0.48 3.50 -16.42
C LYS A 10 -0.26 2.36 -17.14
N LEU A 11 -1.07 2.69 -18.14
CA LEU A 11 -1.89 1.71 -18.87
C LEU A 11 -1.09 0.50 -19.38
N SER A 12 0.09 0.73 -19.96
CA SER A 12 0.97 -0.33 -20.45
C SER A 12 1.39 -1.29 -19.33
N GLN A 13 1.83 -0.75 -18.19
CA GLN A 13 2.22 -1.53 -17.01
C GLN A 13 1.04 -2.30 -16.42
N TRP A 14 -0.16 -1.71 -16.44
CA TRP A 14 -1.36 -2.39 -15.97
C TRP A 14 -1.73 -3.59 -16.83
N LYS A 15 -1.65 -3.45 -18.16
CA LYS A 15 -1.87 -4.57 -19.09
C LYS A 15 -0.89 -5.72 -18.83
N GLU A 16 0.41 -5.41 -18.69
CA GLU A 16 1.43 -6.42 -18.37
C GLU A 16 1.11 -7.15 -17.06
N PHE A 17 0.71 -6.41 -16.03
CA PHE A 17 0.32 -6.97 -14.75
C PHE A 17 -0.89 -7.91 -14.87
N ILE A 18 -1.97 -7.48 -15.53
CA ILE A 18 -3.18 -8.30 -15.67
C ILE A 18 -2.87 -9.59 -16.42
N THR A 19 -2.15 -9.52 -17.55
CA THR A 19 -1.76 -10.72 -18.31
C THR A 19 -0.91 -11.68 -17.48
N TRP A 20 0.00 -11.16 -16.65
CA TRP A 20 0.78 -11.99 -15.73
C TRP A 20 -0.08 -12.61 -14.62
N TRP A 21 -0.97 -11.80 -14.03
CA TRP A 21 -1.83 -12.20 -12.92
C TRP A 21 -2.85 -13.26 -13.33
N GLU A 22 -3.51 -13.10 -14.47
CA GLU A 22 -4.47 -14.08 -15.01
C GLU A 22 -3.85 -15.47 -15.18
N LYS A 23 -2.57 -15.54 -15.58
CA LYS A 23 -1.85 -16.81 -15.71
C LYS A 23 -1.41 -17.36 -14.36
N THR A 24 -0.85 -16.50 -13.51
CA THR A 24 -0.22 -16.92 -12.24
C THR A 24 -1.25 -17.27 -11.17
N SER A 25 -2.40 -16.59 -11.14
CA SER A 25 -3.47 -16.83 -10.16
C SER A 25 -4.23 -18.15 -10.33
N LEU A 26 -3.98 -18.87 -11.44
CA LEU A 26 -4.47 -20.23 -11.65
C LEU A 26 -3.76 -21.22 -10.70
N ASP A 27 -2.50 -20.97 -10.36
CA ASP A 27 -1.77 -21.74 -9.37
C ASP A 27 -2.21 -21.35 -7.95
N LYS A 28 -2.91 -22.27 -7.27
CA LYS A 28 -3.41 -22.06 -5.91
C LYS A 28 -2.35 -22.17 -4.82
N SER A 29 -1.18 -22.72 -5.15
CA SER A 29 -0.02 -22.79 -4.25
C SER A 29 0.82 -21.51 -4.27
N PHE A 30 0.64 -20.66 -5.29
CA PHE A 30 1.40 -19.44 -5.44
C PHE A 30 0.92 -18.34 -4.47
N HIS A 31 1.89 -17.68 -3.83
CA HIS A 31 1.65 -16.53 -2.97
C HIS A 31 2.59 -15.37 -3.30
N PRO A 32 2.08 -14.14 -3.51
CA PRO A 32 2.87 -12.97 -3.91
C PRO A 32 3.61 -12.36 -2.69
N LEU A 33 4.58 -13.09 -2.14
CA LEU A 33 5.35 -12.63 -0.97
C LEU A 33 6.64 -11.92 -1.41
N VAL A 34 6.87 -10.72 -0.88
CA VAL A 34 8.11 -9.95 -1.06
C VAL A 34 8.92 -9.96 0.25
N PRO A 35 10.19 -10.38 0.25
CA PRO A 35 11.03 -10.41 1.46
C PRO A 35 11.14 -9.03 2.13
N ASN A 36 11.10 -9.03 3.47
CA ASN A 36 11.19 -7.85 4.36
C ASN A 36 10.33 -6.66 3.93
N ASN A 37 9.12 -6.92 3.44
CA ASN A 37 8.17 -5.88 3.04
C ASN A 37 6.95 -5.87 3.97
N LEU A 38 6.55 -4.68 4.45
CA LEU A 38 5.39 -4.53 5.34
C LEU A 38 4.08 -5.04 4.70
N ALA A 39 3.97 -4.96 3.37
CA ALA A 39 2.82 -5.46 2.64
C ALA A 39 2.72 -6.99 2.65
N THR A 40 3.86 -7.69 2.72
CA THR A 40 3.91 -9.14 2.92
C THR A 40 3.40 -9.52 4.31
N VAL A 41 3.74 -8.76 5.35
CA VAL A 41 3.23 -8.99 6.71
C VAL A 41 1.71 -8.85 6.72
N TRP A 42 1.20 -7.72 6.21
CA TRP A 42 -0.23 -7.43 6.13
C TRP A 42 -1.01 -8.48 5.30
N TYR A 43 -0.43 -8.96 4.19
CA TYR A 43 -1.04 -10.01 3.38
C TYR A 43 -1.06 -11.37 4.07
N SER A 44 0.02 -11.71 4.77
CA SER A 44 0.11 -12.97 5.51
C SER A 44 -0.94 -13.02 6.63
N GLU A 45 -1.14 -11.91 7.33
CA GLU A 45 -2.22 -11.76 8.32
C GLU A 45 -3.61 -11.94 7.70
N ASN A 46 -3.90 -11.25 6.60
CA ASN A 46 -5.20 -11.37 5.93
C ASN A 46 -5.42 -12.74 5.30
N ARG A 47 -4.36 -13.41 4.85
CA ARG A 47 -4.43 -14.79 4.37
C ARG A 47 -4.82 -15.74 5.51
N ARG A 48 -4.20 -15.60 6.68
CA ARG A 48 -4.57 -16.37 7.88
C ARG A 48 -6.03 -16.15 8.27
N LEU A 49 -6.56 -14.95 8.04
CA LEU A 49 -7.96 -14.61 8.29
C LEU A 49 -8.90 -15.00 7.14
N GLY A 50 -8.43 -15.66 6.07
CA GLY A 50 -9.27 -16.06 4.93
C GLY A 50 -9.71 -14.92 4.02
N ASN A 51 -9.05 -13.76 4.08
CA ASN A 51 -9.47 -12.52 3.42
C ASN A 51 -8.45 -11.99 2.38
N ALA A 52 -7.42 -12.78 2.07
CA ALA A 52 -6.39 -12.38 1.11
C ALA A 52 -6.83 -12.42 -0.36
N GLY A 53 -7.99 -13.02 -0.67
CA GLY A 53 -8.46 -13.22 -2.06
C GLY A 53 -8.60 -11.91 -2.85
N ASN A 54 -8.97 -10.82 -2.18
CA ASN A 54 -9.20 -9.52 -2.81
C ASN A 54 -7.98 -8.58 -2.73
N MET A 55 -6.84 -9.05 -2.24
CA MET A 55 -5.64 -8.23 -2.03
C MET A 55 -4.79 -8.11 -3.29
N TRP A 56 -5.39 -7.62 -4.38
CA TRP A 56 -4.70 -7.34 -5.64
C TRP A 56 -3.48 -6.41 -5.46
N THR A 57 -3.49 -5.57 -4.42
CA THR A 57 -2.36 -4.72 -4.04
C THR A 57 -1.08 -5.53 -3.84
N MET A 58 -1.16 -6.70 -3.18
CA MET A 58 0.04 -7.53 -3.00
C MET A 58 0.50 -8.20 -4.28
N TRP A 59 -0.44 -8.64 -5.11
CA TRP A 59 -0.10 -9.17 -6.43
C TRP A 59 0.66 -8.13 -7.25
N TYR A 60 0.22 -6.87 -7.21
CA TYR A 60 0.88 -5.79 -7.93
C TYR A 60 2.25 -5.42 -7.34
N ILE A 61 2.38 -5.38 -6.01
CA ILE A 61 3.67 -5.15 -5.33
C ILE A 61 4.67 -6.25 -5.71
N TYR A 62 4.25 -7.51 -5.66
CA TYR A 62 5.08 -8.63 -6.05
C TYR A 62 5.46 -8.58 -7.54
N PHE A 63 4.52 -8.25 -8.42
CA PHE A 63 4.79 -8.09 -9.85
C PHE A 63 5.90 -7.07 -10.08
N ASN A 64 5.79 -5.88 -9.48
CA ASN A 64 6.83 -4.85 -9.65
C ASN A 64 8.16 -5.29 -9.05
N TRP A 65 8.18 -5.94 -7.89
CA TRP A 65 9.39 -6.52 -7.32
C TRP A 65 10.05 -7.54 -8.26
N LYS A 66 9.27 -8.50 -8.78
CA LYS A 66 9.72 -9.55 -9.71
C LYS A 66 10.33 -8.98 -10.99
N PHE A 67 9.79 -7.87 -11.48
CA PHE A 67 10.24 -7.22 -12.71
C PHE A 67 11.13 -5.99 -12.47
N HIS A 68 11.70 -5.85 -11.26
CA HIS A 68 12.63 -4.77 -10.89
C HIS A 68 12.09 -3.34 -11.15
N LYS A 69 10.79 -3.14 -10.89
CA LYS A 69 10.09 -1.85 -10.99
C LYS A 69 9.81 -1.28 -9.60
N TYR A 70 9.69 0.04 -9.53
CA TYR A 70 9.29 0.73 -8.30
C TYR A 70 7.77 0.69 -8.12
N VAL A 71 7.32 0.58 -6.86
CA VAL A 71 5.93 0.75 -6.46
C VAL A 71 5.87 1.67 -5.26
N LEU A 72 4.95 2.62 -5.28
CA LEU A 72 4.65 3.48 -4.14
C LEU A 72 3.43 2.93 -3.42
N TYR A 73 3.52 2.81 -2.10
CA TYR A 73 2.37 2.50 -1.26
C TYR A 73 2.44 3.31 0.04
N PRO A 74 1.29 3.68 0.62
CA PRO A 74 1.27 4.47 1.83
C PRO A 74 1.68 3.63 3.06
N ASN A 75 2.66 4.13 3.82
CA ASN A 75 3.00 3.64 5.16
C ASN A 75 2.59 4.67 6.22
N ILE A 76 1.28 4.82 6.41
CA ILE A 76 0.71 5.79 7.35
C ILE A 76 0.61 5.13 8.73
N GLN A 77 1.35 5.65 9.71
CA GLN A 77 1.24 5.18 11.09
C GLN A 77 -0.09 5.65 11.73
N PRO A 78 -0.66 4.93 12.71
CA PRO A 78 -1.97 5.28 13.30
C PRO A 78 -2.09 6.70 13.89
N LYS A 79 -0.96 7.32 14.25
CA LYS A 79 -0.91 8.69 14.79
C LYS A 79 -0.74 9.77 13.71
N HIS A 80 -0.53 9.38 12.46
CA HIS A 80 -0.26 10.32 11.37
C HIS A 80 -1.58 10.81 10.77
N GLN A 81 -1.63 12.11 10.50
CA GLN A 81 -2.78 12.73 9.84
C GLN A 81 -2.76 12.41 8.35
N GLY A 82 -3.95 12.30 7.76
CA GLY A 82 -4.13 12.06 6.33
C GLY A 82 -5.03 13.13 5.71
N PHE A 83 -4.80 13.46 4.44
CA PHE A 83 -5.72 14.33 3.68
C PHE A 83 -7.04 13.64 3.34
N SER A 84 -7.02 12.31 3.25
CA SER A 84 -8.19 11.47 3.01
C SER A 84 -8.13 10.24 3.88
N HIS A 85 -9.25 9.91 4.51
CA HIS A 85 -9.44 8.68 5.28
C HIS A 85 -10.72 7.99 4.84
N ASN A 86 -10.80 6.68 5.07
CA ASN A 86 -12.02 5.92 4.85
C ASN A 86 -13.06 6.33 5.92
N TRP A 87 -14.29 6.61 5.51
CA TRP A 87 -15.39 7.03 6.41
C TRP A 87 -16.19 5.88 7.01
N GLN A 88 -15.78 4.64 6.74
CA GLN A 88 -16.35 3.39 7.25
C GLN A 88 -17.84 3.23 6.90
N GLU A 89 -18.20 3.66 5.69
CA GLU A 89 -19.56 3.55 5.18
C GLU A 89 -20.01 2.08 5.12
N PRO A 90 -21.31 1.80 5.37
CA PRO A 90 -21.86 0.46 5.23
C PRO A 90 -21.57 -0.13 3.84
N GLY A 91 -21.01 -1.33 3.80
CA GLY A 91 -20.65 -2.03 2.56
C GLY A 91 -19.17 -1.94 2.16
N LEU A 92 -18.36 -1.13 2.86
CA LEU A 92 -16.90 -1.08 2.68
C LEU A 92 -16.16 -1.99 3.67
N ASN A 93 -15.01 -2.53 3.22
CA ASN A 93 -14.16 -3.55 3.86
C ASN A 93 -14.26 -3.63 5.39
N ARG A 94 -14.97 -4.66 5.88
CA ARG A 94 -15.18 -5.08 7.28
C ARG A 94 -15.64 -3.96 8.23
N TYR A 95 -16.81 -4.18 8.85
CA TYR A 95 -17.44 -3.36 9.88
C TYR A 95 -18.23 -2.15 9.36
N GLY A 96 -19.30 -2.42 8.62
CA GLY A 96 -20.34 -1.43 8.36
C GLY A 96 -21.27 -1.28 9.56
N HIS A 97 -20.93 -0.42 10.53
CA HIS A 97 -21.89 0.01 11.55
C HIS A 97 -21.86 1.51 11.91
N ALA A 98 -20.94 2.34 11.41
CA ALA A 98 -21.06 3.79 11.60
C ALA A 98 -20.25 4.57 10.57
N GLY A 99 -20.92 5.08 9.54
CA GLY A 99 -20.40 6.10 8.63
C GLY A 99 -20.22 7.48 9.29
N LEU A 100 -19.77 7.51 10.55
CA LEU A 100 -19.76 8.69 11.40
C LEU A 100 -18.35 9.20 11.69
N GLN A 101 -17.30 8.39 11.47
CA GLN A 101 -15.93 8.75 11.82
C GLN A 101 -14.90 8.22 10.81
N PRO A 102 -13.89 9.03 10.45
CA PRO A 102 -12.80 8.58 9.59
C PRO A 102 -11.92 7.53 10.30
N THR A 103 -11.27 6.65 9.52
CA THR A 103 -10.32 5.64 10.03
C THR A 103 -9.06 6.21 10.69
N GLY A 104 -8.86 7.53 10.61
CA GLY A 104 -7.72 8.23 11.19
C GLY A 104 -7.93 9.74 11.23
N PRO A 105 -7.05 10.49 11.91
CA PRO A 105 -7.18 11.93 12.05
C PRO A 105 -6.95 12.63 10.69
N LEU A 106 -7.82 13.59 10.36
CA LEU A 106 -7.68 14.41 9.15
C LEU A 106 -6.68 15.54 9.36
N VAL A 107 -5.95 15.90 8.30
CA VAL A 107 -5.20 17.16 8.26
C VAL A 107 -6.20 18.32 8.26
N VAL A 108 -6.25 19.09 9.35
CA VAL A 108 -7.14 20.26 9.49
C VAL A 108 -6.40 21.59 9.41
N LYS A 109 -5.06 21.55 9.42
CA LYS A 109 -4.20 22.72 9.29
C LYS A 109 -3.11 22.40 8.26
N TRP A 110 -2.96 23.29 7.29
CA TRP A 110 -1.84 23.24 6.36
C TRP A 110 -0.56 23.64 7.10
N LEU A 111 0.46 22.77 7.06
CA LEU A 111 1.78 23.06 7.61
C LEU A 111 2.69 23.53 6.47
N PRO A 112 3.55 24.55 6.65
CA PRO A 112 4.50 25.00 5.63
C PRO A 112 5.39 23.88 5.09
N ASP A 113 5.66 22.85 5.89
CA ASP A 113 6.42 21.65 5.49
C ASP A 113 5.76 20.90 4.31
N PHE A 114 4.45 21.07 4.08
CA PHE A 114 3.75 20.48 2.93
C PHE A 114 3.98 21.24 1.62
N ASP A 115 4.47 22.48 1.68
CA ASP A 115 4.78 23.28 0.49
C ASP A 115 6.02 22.78 -0.25
N THR A 116 6.87 22.02 0.45
CA THR A 116 8.14 21.51 -0.09
C THR A 116 8.13 19.99 -0.07
N LEU A 117 7.74 19.39 -1.19
CA LEU A 117 7.92 17.96 -1.39
C LEU A 117 9.39 17.64 -1.71
N PRO A 118 9.92 16.51 -1.24
CA PRO A 118 11.24 16.07 -1.64
C PRO A 118 11.29 15.83 -3.15
N SER A 119 12.42 16.15 -3.77
CA SER A 119 12.66 15.85 -5.19
C SER A 119 12.68 14.34 -5.47
N LEU A 120 13.00 13.52 -4.47
CA LEU A 120 12.95 12.07 -4.53
C LEU A 120 12.30 11.50 -3.26
N PRO A 121 11.25 10.66 -3.36
CA PRO A 121 10.67 10.00 -2.20
C PRO A 121 11.65 8.96 -1.64
N PRO A 122 11.66 8.69 -0.32
CA PRO A 122 12.47 7.63 0.25
C PRO A 122 12.27 6.28 -0.43
N ILE A 123 13.38 5.67 -0.83
CA ILE A 123 13.43 4.35 -1.44
C ILE A 123 13.87 3.39 -0.34
N VAL A 124 12.96 2.47 0.00
CA VAL A 124 13.22 1.38 0.94
C VAL A 124 13.51 0.12 0.14
N LEU A 125 14.71 -0.42 0.30
CA LEU A 125 15.11 -1.68 -0.30
C LEU A 125 14.49 -2.87 0.46
N THR A 126 14.45 -4.03 -0.20
CA THR A 126 13.94 -5.29 0.39
C THR A 126 14.82 -5.85 1.51
N ASN A 127 15.90 -5.19 1.89
CA ASN A 127 16.69 -5.51 3.09
C ASN A 127 16.45 -4.49 4.22
N GLY A 128 15.46 -3.59 4.06
CA GLY A 128 15.16 -2.52 5.01
C GLY A 128 16.05 -1.28 4.89
N THR A 129 17.03 -1.27 3.98
CA THR A 129 17.91 -0.10 3.78
C THR A 129 17.14 1.04 3.11
N VAL A 130 17.27 2.26 3.65
CA VAL A 130 16.74 3.49 3.07
C VAL A 130 17.85 4.14 2.23
N LEU A 131 17.62 4.34 0.92
CA LEU A 131 18.64 4.92 0.03
C LEU A 131 18.68 6.46 0.04
N ASN A 132 17.57 7.09 0.42
CA ASN A 132 17.45 8.54 0.53
C ASN A 132 16.52 8.86 1.70
N GLU A 133 17.08 9.46 2.74
CA GLU A 133 16.31 9.95 3.87
C GLU A 133 15.66 11.29 3.49
N LEU A 134 14.42 11.49 3.94
CA LEU A 134 13.88 12.84 4.05
C LEU A 134 14.69 13.58 5.12
N ASN A 135 14.87 14.88 4.98
CA ASN A 135 15.44 15.71 6.06
C ASN A 135 14.52 15.60 7.29
N GLY A 136 14.78 14.61 8.14
CA GLY A 136 13.88 14.19 9.22
C GLY A 136 13.86 12.66 9.32
N LYS A 137 14.40 12.14 10.43
CA LYS A 137 14.52 10.71 10.75
C LYS A 137 13.24 9.93 10.39
N MET A 138 13.31 9.07 9.38
CA MET A 138 12.32 8.02 9.21
C MET A 138 12.65 6.89 10.19
N THR A 139 11.85 6.73 11.23
CA THR A 139 11.86 5.52 12.05
C THR A 139 11.01 4.46 11.34
N VAL A 140 11.65 3.36 10.94
CA VAL A 140 10.97 2.16 10.39
C VAL A 140 10.16 1.47 11.48
#